data_AF-A0A564FTT4-F1
#
_entry.id   AF-A0A564FTT4-F1
#
_cell.length_a   1.000
_cell.length_b   1.000
_cell.length_c   1.000
_cell.angle_alpha   90.00
_cell.angle_beta   90.00
_cell.angle_gamma   90.00
#
_symmetry.space_group_name_H-M   'P 1'
#
loop_
_entity.id
_entity.type
_entity.pdbx_description
1 polymer ?
#
loop_
_entity_poly.entity_id
_entity_poly.type
_entity_poly.pdbx_seq_one_letter_code
_entity_poly.pdbx_strand_id
1 'polypeptide(L)' 'MIRIVKHVIVETGAESDRHLEQVEAAIRARFPEATTEVVQGLLDEDRVVEARLPLRQLAEWRAERPRLVRTDGDVDSEAL' A
#
# COMPACT_ATOMS: atom_id res chain seq x y z
N MET A 1 18.15 -2.67 -14.91
CA MET A 1 17.86 -2.67 -13.46
C MET A 1 16.48 -3.26 -13.25
N ILE A 2 16.35 -4.33 -12.45
CA ILE A 2 15.07 -5.02 -12.22
C ILE A 2 14.27 -4.28 -11.14
N ARG A 3 13.01 -3.99 -11.42
CA ARG A 3 12.04 -3.44 -10.46
C ARG A 3 10.92 -4.43 -10.20
N ILE A 4 10.37 -4.39 -9.00
CA ILE A 4 9.18 -5.14 -8.60
C ILE A 4 8.02 -4.17 -8.45
N VAL A 5 6.82 -4.69 -8.68
CA VAL A 5 5.55 -3.98 -8.48
C VAL A 5 4.86 -4.55 -7.25
N LYS A 6 4.32 -3.67 -6.41
CA LYS A 6 3.54 -4.02 -5.23
C LYS A 6 2.31 -3.16 -5.15
N HIS A 7 1.15 -3.81 -5.07
CA HIS A 7 -0.12 -3.15 -4.84
C HIS A 7 -0.44 -3.16 -3.35
N VAL A 8 -0.81 -2.00 -2.82
CA VAL A 8 -1.43 -1.84 -1.50
C VAL A 8 -2.89 -1.47 -1.76
N ILE A 9 -3.79 -2.38 -1.39
CA ILE A 9 -5.23 -2.17 -1.52
C ILE A 9 -5.66 -1.23 -0.40
N VAL A 10 -6.42 -0.20 -0.73
CA VAL A 10 -7.06 0.70 0.22
C VAL A 10 -8.56 0.49 0.09
N GLU A 11 -9.21 0.05 1.17
CA GLU A 11 -10.66 -0.19 1.18
C GLU A 11 -11.43 1.11 0.93
N THR A 12 -12.56 0.99 0.23
CA THR A 12 -13.32 2.14 -0.24
C THR A 12 -14.31 2.62 0.82
N GLY A 13 -14.16 3.89 1.21
CA GLY A 13 -15.05 4.64 2.09
C GLY A 13 -14.93 6.15 1.89
N ALA A 14 -15.71 6.93 2.63
CA ALA A 14 -15.73 8.41 2.51
C ALA A 14 -14.36 9.09 2.74
N GLU A 15 -13.39 8.38 3.33
CA GLU A 15 -12.03 8.86 3.63
C GLU A 15 -10.93 8.27 2.71
N SER A 16 -11.31 7.57 1.64
CA SER A 16 -10.37 6.82 0.78
C SER A 16 -9.24 7.67 0.21
N ASP A 17 -9.51 8.92 -0.20
CA ASP A 17 -8.49 9.80 -0.79
C ASP A 17 -7.38 10.14 0.19
N ARG A 18 -7.77 10.49 1.43
CA ARG A 18 -6.82 10.81 2.50
C ARG A 18 -6.00 9.57 2.89
N HIS A 19 -6.62 8.40 2.91
CA HIS A 19 -5.93 7.15 3.19
C HIS A 19 -4.92 6.80 2.09
N LEU A 20 -5.30 6.96 0.81
CA LEU A 20 -4.40 6.78 -0.33
C LEU A 20 -3.16 7.69 -0.22
N GLU A 21 -3.36 8.98 0.08
CA GLU A 21 -2.27 9.94 0.28
C GLU A 21 -1.33 9.55 1.44
N GLN A 22 -1.89 9.04 2.55
CA GLN A 22 -1.11 8.57 3.69
C GLN A 22 -0.26 7.35 3.33
N VAL A 23 -0.83 6.38 2.63
CA VAL A 23 -0.12 5.18 2.16
C VAL A 23 0.99 5.57 1.19
N GLU A 24 0.72 6.44 0.22
CA GLU A 24 1.76 6.94 -0.68
C GLU A 24 2.89 7.64 0.05
N ALA A 25 2.56 8.53 1.02
CA ALA A 25 3.55 9.24 1.81
C ALA A 25 4.41 8.28 2.64
N ALA A 26 3.81 7.28 3.27
CA ALA A 26 4.52 6.26 4.03
C ALA A 26 5.48 5.44 3.16
N ILE A 27 5.04 5.04 1.96
CA ILE A 27 5.87 4.31 1.00
C ILE A 27 7.05 5.17 0.54
N ARG A 28 6.81 6.43 0.13
CA ARG A 28 7.87 7.33 -0.34
C ARG A 28 8.88 7.68 0.77
N ALA A 29 8.41 7.84 2.02
CA ALA A 29 9.29 8.09 3.16
C ALA A 29 10.19 6.89 3.48
N ARG A 30 9.67 5.67 3.37
CA ARG A 30 10.42 4.44 3.69
C ARG A 30 11.30 3.95 2.55
N PHE A 31 10.85 4.15 1.31
CA PHE A 31 11.49 3.68 0.09
C PHE A 31 11.70 4.88 -0.86
N PRO A 32 12.77 5.68 -0.67
CA PRO A 32 12.98 6.91 -1.45
C PRO A 32 13.23 6.68 -2.95
N GLU A 33 13.52 5.44 -3.35
CA GLU A 33 13.65 5.03 -4.76
C GLU A 33 12.36 4.45 -5.35
N ALA A 34 11.30 4.35 -4.54
CA ALA A 34 10.01 3.91 -5.01
C ALA A 34 9.30 5.04 -5.75
N THR A 35 8.64 4.68 -6.84
CA THR A 35 7.60 5.52 -7.44
C THR A 35 6.24 4.97 -7.07
N THR A 36 5.27 5.84 -6.84
CA THR A 36 3.89 5.45 -6.52
C THR A 36 2.92 5.97 -7.57
N GLU A 37 1.83 5.25 -7.78
CA GLU A 37 0.71 5.64 -8.63
C GLU A 37 -0.57 5.10 -8.02
N VAL A 38 -1.65 5.88 -8.02
CA VAL A 38 -2.99 5.37 -7.66
C VAL A 38 -3.61 4.80 -8.92
N VAL A 39 -3.93 3.51 -8.89
CA VAL A 39 -4.56 2.79 -10.01
C VAL A 39 -5.87 2.15 -9.56
N GLN A 40 -6.72 1.81 -10.53
CA GLN A 40 -7.95 1.06 -10.24
C GLN A 40 -7.59 -0.34 -9.74
N GLY A 41 -8.31 -0.80 -8.71
CA GLY A 41 -8.20 -2.15 -8.18
C GLY A 41 -8.87 -3.20 -9.07
N LEU A 42 -8.98 -4.43 -8.56
CA LEU A 42 -9.64 -5.52 -9.27
C LEU A 42 -11.17 -5.38 -9.27
N LEU A 43 -11.73 -4.75 -8.24
CA LEU A 43 -13.14 -4.39 -8.17
C LEU A 43 -13.31 -2.96 -8.66
N ASP A 44 -14.45 -2.68 -9.30
CA ASP A 44 -14.70 -1.40 -9.98
C ASP A 44 -14.60 -0.19 -9.04
N GLU A 45 -14.91 -0.38 -7.76
CA GLU A 45 -14.86 0.66 -6.74
C GLU A 45 -13.48 0.81 -6.08
N ASP A 46 -12.64 -0.22 -6.12
CA ASP A 46 -11.37 -0.25 -5.41
C ASP A 46 -10.32 0.67 -6.03
N ARG A 47 -9.54 1.31 -5.18
CA ARG A 47 -8.32 2.03 -5.57
C ARG A 47 -7.14 1.47 -4.81
N VAL A 48 -6.03 1.32 -5.53
CA VAL A 48 -4.81 0.72 -4.98
C VAL A 48 -3.63 1.64 -5.23
N VAL A 49 -2.71 1.68 -4.27
CA VAL A 49 -1.41 2.33 -4.46
C VAL A 49 -0.46 1.30 -5.06
N GLU A 50 -0.05 1.52 -6.31
CA GLU A 50 1.00 0.75 -6.96
C GLU A 50 2.37 1.34 -6.65
N ALA A 51 3.19 0.62 -5.88
CA ALA A 51 4.57 0.95 -5.61
C ALA A 51 5.52 0.17 -6.53
N ARG A 52 6.39 0.89 -7.23
CA ARG A 52 7.45 0.31 -8.08
C ARG A 52 8.80 0.56 -7.43
N LEU A 53 9.49 -0.49 -7.03
CA LEU A 53 10.74 -0.42 -6.26
C LEU A 53 11.82 -1.33 -6.85
N PRO A 54 13.13 -1.00 -6.71
CA PRO A 54 14.23 -1.89 -7.05
C PRO A 54 14.12 -3.26 -6.36
N LEU A 55 14.48 -4.35 -7.06
CA LEU A 55 14.41 -5.72 -6.51
C LEU A 55 15.15 -5.89 -5.17
N ARG A 56 16.26 -5.15 -4.97
CA ARG A 56 17.05 -5.18 -3.73
C ARG A 56 16.25 -4.74 -2.49
N GLN A 57 15.16 -3.98 -2.65
CA GLN A 57 14.29 -3.55 -1.56
C GLN A 57 13.14 -4.54 -1.28
N LEU A 58 13.07 -5.69 -1.97
CA LEU A 58 11.99 -6.67 -1.76
C LEU A 58 11.95 -7.22 -0.32
N ALA A 59 13.10 -7.50 0.27
CA ALA A 59 13.17 -8.03 1.63
C ALA A 59 12.68 -7.00 2.66
N GLU A 60 13.09 -5.74 2.48
CA GLU A 60 12.67 -4.61 3.31
C GLU A 60 11.16 -4.34 3.16
N TRP A 61 10.64 -4.36 1.93
CA TRP A 61 9.20 -4.28 1.68
C TRP A 61 8.42 -5.35 2.44
N ARG A 62 8.87 -6.61 2.40
CA ARG A 62 8.20 -7.72 3.11
C ARG A 62 8.16 -7.51 4.62
N ALA A 63 9.22 -6.94 5.20
CA ALA A 63 9.29 -6.64 6.62
C ALA A 63 8.34 -5.49 7.03
N GLU A 64 8.16 -4.50 6.15
CA GLU A 64 7.34 -3.30 6.45
C GLU A 64 5.86 -3.46 6.09
N ARG A 65 5.51 -4.41 5.21
CA ARG A 65 4.11 -4.64 4.78
C ARG A 65 3.11 -4.68 5.94
N PRO A 66 3.36 -5.36 7.08
CA PRO A 66 2.39 -5.41 8.17
C PRO A 66 2.09 -4.03 8.80
N ARG A 67 3.01 -3.07 8.70
CA ARG A 67 2.85 -1.71 9.22
C ARG A 67 2.09 -0.81 8.25
N LEU A 68 2.28 -1.02 6.95
CA LEU A 68 1.56 -0.30 5.90
C LEU A 68 0.07 -0.70 5.88
N VAL A 69 -0.23 -1.98 6.12
CA VAL A 69 -1.60 -2.52 6.13
C VAL A 69 -2.33 -2.23 7.45
N ARG A 70 -1.62 -2.02 8.57
CA ARG A 70 -2.20 -1.70 9.89
C ARG A 70 -2.77 -0.28 10.03
N THR A 71 -2.84 0.47 8.94
CA THR A 71 -3.49 1.79 8.92
C THR A 71 -5.01 1.66 8.79
N ASP A 72 -5.52 0.45 8.57
CA ASP A 72 -6.91 0.09 8.81
C ASP A 72 -7.05 -0.36 10.26
N GLY A 73 -7.99 0.26 10.98
CA GLY A 73 -8.25 -0.03 12.38
C GLY A 73 -8.42 -1.53 12.66
N ASP A 74 -8.16 -1.92 13.91
CA ASP A 74 -8.53 -3.22 14.46
C ASP A 74 -9.88 -3.69 13.91
N VAL A 75 -9.85 -4.61 12.96
CA VAL A 75 -11.00 -5.48 12.70
C VAL A 75 -10.89 -6.61 13.71
N ASP A 76 -11.47 -6.35 14.88
CA ASP A 76 -12.03 -7.39 15.73
C ASP A 76 -12.87 -8.32 14.85
N SER A 77 -12.36 -9.52 14.58
CA SER A 77 -13.12 -10.69 14.15
C SER A 77 -12.32 -11.97 14.38
N GLU A 78 -11.68 -12.09 15.55
CA GLU A 78 -11.62 -13.39 16.24
C GLU A 78 -12.77 -13.42 17.24
N ALA A 79 -13.86 -14.12 16.90
CA ALA A 79 -14.73 -14.91 17.80
C ALA A 79 -16.17 -14.92 17.28
N LEU A 80 -16.51 -15.93 16.48
CA LEU A 80 -17.76 -16.69 16.58
C LEU A 80 -17.51 -18.13 16.13
#